data_AF-A0A9W9PA90-F1
#
_entry.id   AF-A0A9W9PA90-F1
#
_cell.length_a   1.000
_cell.length_b   1.000
_cell.length_c   1.000
_cell.angle_alpha   90.00
_cell.angle_beta   90.00
_cell.angle_gamma   90.00
#
_symmetry.space_group_name_H-M   'P 1'
#
loop_
_entity.id
_entity.type
_entity.pdbx_description
1 polymer ?
#
loop_
_entity_poly.entity_id
_entity_poly.type
_entity_poly.pdbx_seq_one_letter_code
_entity_poly.pdbx_strand_id
1 'polypeptide(L)'
;MASRADATSVLIAYQLWFMGIPPVAKALKLGNITRDSARLIVIGCQNLRKKRYCGEALRNLSKNQDVKNVAHAMLKLHNDKDLLILTLLARHFGSRNGISSRRLITFIARPFHQLNYVIARLYNSPIVKETWTSLEEFGKSLKNVLACIESRTFKEEPMLFLHA
;
A
#
# COMPACT_ATOMS: atom_id res chain seq x y z
N MET A 1 -10.55 -15.82 8.02
CA MET A 1 -10.81 -15.27 6.67
C MET A 1 -10.01 -13.98 6.47
N ALA A 2 -9.46 -13.78 5.27
CA ALA A 2 -8.79 -12.53 4.88
C ALA A 2 -9.81 -11.37 4.83
N SER A 3 -9.43 -10.21 5.36
CA SER A 3 -10.31 -9.03 5.38
C SER A 3 -9.98 -8.15 4.18
N ARG A 4 -10.95 -7.99 3.26
CA ARG A 4 -10.79 -7.08 2.11
C ARG A 4 -10.52 -5.65 2.56
N ALA A 5 -11.13 -5.20 3.65
CA ALA A 5 -10.88 -3.87 4.20
C ALA A 5 -9.44 -3.70 4.73
N ASP A 6 -8.88 -4.73 5.35
CA ASP A 6 -7.49 -4.72 5.82
C ASP A 6 -6.52 -4.75 4.63
N ALA A 7 -6.75 -5.62 3.64
CA ALA A 7 -5.94 -5.69 2.44
C ALA A 7 -5.96 -4.36 1.64
N THR A 8 -7.15 -3.74 1.52
CA THR A 8 -7.30 -2.40 0.91
C THR A 8 -6.38 -1.39 1.58
N SER A 9 -6.24 -1.44 2.91
CA SER A 9 -5.44 -0.47 3.66
C SER A 9 -3.95 -0.50 3.32
N VAL A 10 -3.40 -1.68 2.94
CA VAL A 10 -2.03 -1.83 2.45
C VAL A 10 -1.88 -1.19 1.08
N LEU A 11 -2.83 -1.42 0.18
CA LEU A 11 -2.80 -0.84 -1.17
C LEU A 11 -2.94 0.68 -1.13
N ILE A 12 -3.82 1.21 -0.28
CA ILE A 12 -3.93 2.65 0.01
C ILE A 12 -2.59 3.19 0.52
N ALA A 13 -1.94 2.48 1.47
CA ALA A 13 -0.64 2.88 2.00
C ALA A 13 0.42 3.02 0.90
N TYR A 14 0.46 2.05 -0.03
CA TYR A 14 1.34 2.06 -1.19
C TYR A 14 1.09 3.27 -2.09
N GLN A 15 -0.18 3.51 -2.44
CA GLN A 15 -0.56 4.63 -3.30
C GLN A 15 -0.22 5.98 -2.66
N LEU A 16 -0.55 6.19 -1.39
CA LEU A 16 -0.25 7.44 -0.67
C LEU A 16 1.25 7.67 -0.52
N TRP A 17 2.02 6.61 -0.33
CA TRP A 17 3.47 6.72 -0.31
C TRP A 17 4.03 7.10 -1.68
N PHE A 18 3.60 6.37 -2.72
CA PHE A 18 4.02 6.57 -4.11
C PHE A 18 3.68 7.98 -4.61
N MET A 19 2.46 8.47 -4.43
CA MET A 19 2.08 9.82 -4.87
C MET A 19 2.91 10.94 -4.22
N GLY A 20 3.57 10.66 -3.09
CA GLY A 20 4.47 11.60 -2.44
C GLY A 20 5.90 11.65 -3.02
N ILE A 21 6.30 10.74 -3.93
CA ILE A 21 7.69 10.64 -4.38
C ILE A 21 8.09 11.69 -5.44
N PRO A 22 9.39 12.00 -5.60
CA PRO A 22 9.85 13.02 -6.56
C PRO A 22 9.47 12.76 -8.03
N PRO A 23 9.53 11.51 -8.56
CA PRO A 23 9.04 11.23 -9.91
C PRO A 23 7.60 11.68 -10.18
N VAL A 24 6.67 11.39 -9.26
CA VAL A 24 5.26 11.81 -9.39
C VAL A 24 5.14 13.34 -9.27
N ALA A 25 5.95 13.96 -8.41
CA ALA A 25 6.00 15.43 -8.33
C ALA A 25 6.47 16.10 -9.62
N LYS A 26 7.43 15.48 -10.32
CA LYS A 26 7.87 15.95 -11.64
C LYS A 26 6.74 15.82 -12.66
N ALA A 27 6.04 14.69 -12.69
CA ALA A 27 4.89 14.48 -13.58
C ALA A 27 3.78 15.52 -13.35
N LEU A 28 3.45 15.84 -12.09
CA LEU A 28 2.50 16.90 -11.75
C LEU A 28 2.93 18.27 -12.30
N LYS A 29 4.21 18.64 -12.13
CA LYS A 29 4.75 19.93 -12.60
C LYS A 29 4.75 20.05 -14.12
N LEU A 30 4.96 18.94 -14.82
CA LEU A 30 4.94 18.89 -16.29
C LEU A 30 3.52 18.91 -16.88
N GLY A 31 2.48 18.94 -16.04
CA GLY A 31 1.09 18.90 -16.50
C GLY A 31 0.62 17.52 -16.95
N ASN A 32 1.40 16.47 -16.69
CA ASN A 32 1.04 15.10 -17.09
C ASN A 32 -0.12 14.52 -16.28
N ILE A 33 -0.48 15.16 -15.16
CA ILE A 33 -1.66 14.83 -14.35
C ILE A 33 -2.77 15.81 -14.71
N THR A 34 -3.73 15.33 -15.49
CA THR A 34 -4.79 16.16 -16.11
C THR A 34 -6.03 16.28 -15.24
N ARG A 35 -6.36 15.27 -14.43
CA ARG A 35 -7.52 15.28 -13.54
C ARG A 35 -7.25 16.08 -12.26
N ASP A 36 -8.05 17.12 -12.01
CA ASP A 36 -7.85 18.00 -10.84
C ASP A 36 -7.95 17.28 -9.50
N SER A 37 -8.84 16.30 -9.35
CA SER A 37 -8.92 15.53 -8.09
C SER A 37 -7.63 14.74 -7.83
N ALA A 38 -7.05 14.14 -8.87
CA ALA A 38 -5.77 13.45 -8.78
C ALA A 38 -4.62 14.42 -8.45
N ARG A 39 -4.59 15.60 -9.07
CA ARG A 39 -3.61 16.66 -8.75
C ARG A 39 -3.67 17.04 -7.27
N LEU A 40 -4.88 17.26 -6.74
CA LEU A 40 -5.07 17.61 -5.32
C LEU A 40 -4.60 16.50 -4.39
N ILE A 41 -4.88 15.23 -4.71
CA ILE A 41 -4.41 14.09 -3.93
C ILE A 41 -2.88 14.02 -3.95
N VAL A 42 -2.25 14.19 -5.12
CA VAL A 42 -0.79 14.18 -5.26
C VAL A 42 -0.14 15.31 -4.46
N ILE A 43 -0.67 16.54 -4.55
CA ILE A 43 -0.21 17.68 -3.74
C ILE A 43 -0.34 17.36 -2.25
N GLY A 44 -1.49 16.80 -1.84
CA GLY A 44 -1.74 16.36 -0.47
C GLY A 44 -0.70 15.33 0.01
N CYS A 45 -0.40 14.32 -0.81
CA CYS A 45 0.57 13.28 -0.50
C CYS A 45 2.00 13.82 -0.40
N GLN A 46 2.39 14.74 -1.30
CA GLN A 46 3.70 15.40 -1.23
C GLN A 46 3.86 16.23 0.05
N ASN A 47 2.81 16.97 0.43
CA ASN A 47 2.80 17.75 1.67
C ASN A 47 2.86 16.85 2.90
N LEU A 48 2.12 15.73 2.89
CA LEU A 48 2.20 14.73 3.95
C LEU A 48 3.59 14.13 4.06
N ARG A 49 4.22 13.76 2.94
CA ARG A 49 5.58 13.19 2.94
C ARG A 49 6.58 14.16 3.58
N LYS A 50 6.54 15.44 3.21
CA LYS A 50 7.35 16.51 3.85
C LYS A 50 7.09 16.59 5.36
N LYS A 51 5.83 16.42 5.77
CA LYS A 51 5.38 16.41 7.17
C LYS A 51 5.41 15.02 7.83
N ARG A 52 6.12 14.05 7.23
CA ARG A 52 6.28 12.68 7.76
C ARG A 52 4.97 11.93 8.03
N TYR A 53 3.95 12.16 7.22
CA TYR A 53 2.61 11.53 7.27
C TYR A 53 1.90 11.72 8.62
N CYS A 54 1.49 12.96 8.93
CA CYS A 54 0.71 13.28 10.13
C CYS A 54 -0.67 12.59 10.12
N GLY A 55 -1.14 12.17 11.30
CA GLY A 55 -2.24 11.19 11.44
C GLY A 55 -3.57 11.61 10.84
N GLU A 56 -4.04 12.84 11.09
CA GLU A 56 -5.39 13.27 10.67
C GLU A 56 -5.48 13.48 9.16
N ALA A 57 -4.51 14.18 8.57
CA ALA A 57 -4.48 14.39 7.12
C ALA A 57 -4.21 13.08 6.35
N LEU A 58 -3.42 12.16 6.92
CA LEU A 58 -3.28 10.81 6.39
C LEU A 58 -4.63 10.07 6.40
N ARG A 59 -5.35 10.12 7.52
CA ARG A 59 -6.67 9.50 7.65
C ARG A 59 -7.65 10.05 6.62
N ASN A 60 -7.66 11.37 6.40
CA ASN A 60 -8.54 11.99 5.41
C ASN A 60 -8.22 11.54 3.98
N LEU A 61 -6.94 11.55 3.57
CA LEU A 61 -6.56 11.04 2.24
C LEU A 61 -6.84 9.55 2.09
N SER A 62 -6.65 8.74 3.13
CA SER A 62 -6.99 7.31 3.09
C SER A 62 -8.50 7.04 2.93
N LYS A 63 -9.34 8.01 3.28
CA LYS A 63 -10.80 7.93 3.11
C LYS A 63 -11.28 8.42 1.74
N ASN A 64 -10.43 9.10 0.97
CA ASN A 64 -10.77 9.63 -0.34
C ASN A 64 -11.26 8.52 -1.29
N GLN A 65 -12.33 8.79 -2.02
CA GLN A 65 -13.00 7.79 -2.83
C GLN A 65 -12.18 7.36 -4.05
N ASP A 66 -11.43 8.27 -4.68
CA ASP A 66 -10.57 7.94 -5.82
C ASP A 66 -9.46 6.98 -5.38
N VAL A 67 -8.80 7.28 -4.25
CA VAL A 67 -7.77 6.41 -3.65
C VAL A 67 -8.33 5.03 -3.31
N LYS A 68 -9.55 4.98 -2.75
CA LYS A 68 -10.23 3.72 -2.47
C LYS A 68 -10.56 2.96 -3.74
N ASN A 69 -11.11 3.61 -4.76
CA ASN A 69 -11.51 2.95 -6.00
C ASN A 69 -10.33 2.25 -6.67
N VAL A 70 -9.17 2.92 -6.74
CA VAL A 70 -7.94 2.34 -7.26
C VAL A 70 -7.50 1.15 -6.40
N ALA A 71 -7.52 1.28 -5.06
CA ALA A 71 -7.16 0.18 -4.18
C ALA A 71 -8.10 -1.04 -4.35
N HIS A 72 -9.40 -0.83 -4.56
CA HIS A 72 -10.35 -1.90 -4.83
C HIS A 72 -10.13 -2.55 -6.20
N ALA A 73 -9.72 -1.78 -7.22
CA ALA A 73 -9.33 -2.34 -8.51
C ALA A 73 -8.11 -3.25 -8.37
N MET A 74 -7.06 -2.78 -7.68
CA MET A 74 -5.86 -3.56 -7.40
C MET A 74 -6.17 -4.84 -6.60
N LEU A 75 -7.09 -4.79 -5.63
CA LEU A 75 -7.51 -5.96 -4.85
C LEU A 75 -8.05 -7.10 -5.71
N LYS A 76 -8.76 -6.80 -6.80
CA LYS A 76 -9.34 -7.82 -7.69
C LYS A 76 -8.27 -8.64 -8.43
N LEU A 77 -7.04 -8.14 -8.45
CA LEU A 77 -5.91 -8.75 -9.15
C LEU A 77 -5.06 -9.65 -8.24
N HIS A 78 -5.50 -9.89 -7.00
CA HIS A 78 -4.80 -10.69 -6.00
C HIS A 78 -5.62 -11.94 -5.66
N ASN A 79 -4.92 -13.08 -5.55
CA ASN A 79 -5.52 -14.34 -5.11
C ASN A 79 -5.72 -14.35 -3.58
N ASP A 80 -6.40 -15.37 -3.05
CA ASP A 80 -6.70 -15.46 -1.61
C ASP A 80 -5.46 -15.50 -0.70
N LYS A 81 -4.36 -16.11 -1.15
CA LYS A 81 -3.09 -16.14 -0.39
C LYS A 81 -2.46 -14.75 -0.33
N ASP A 82 -2.48 -14.00 -1.43
CA ASP A 82 -2.02 -12.62 -1.48
C ASP A 82 -2.86 -11.74 -0.55
N LEU A 83 -4.19 -11.89 -0.60
CA LEU A 83 -5.11 -11.14 0.27
C LEU A 83 -4.88 -11.44 1.75
N LEU A 84 -4.54 -12.69 2.08
CA LEU A 84 -4.15 -13.08 3.44
C LEU A 84 -2.87 -12.37 3.88
N ILE A 85 -1.83 -12.33 3.03
CA ILE A 85 -0.58 -11.60 3.31
C ILE A 85 -0.84 -10.12 3.56
N LEU A 86 -1.65 -9.48 2.70
CA LEU A 86 -2.00 -8.07 2.85
C LEU A 86 -2.80 -7.80 4.13
N THR A 87 -3.75 -8.68 4.45
CA THR A 87 -4.51 -8.61 5.71
C THR A 87 -3.57 -8.68 6.92
N LEU A 88 -2.61 -9.60 6.90
CA LEU A 88 -1.63 -9.77 7.98
C LEU A 88 -0.73 -8.54 8.14
N LEU A 89 -0.25 -7.97 7.03
CA LEU A 89 0.54 -6.73 7.04
C LEU A 89 -0.25 -5.56 7.64
N ALA A 90 -1.49 -5.35 7.21
CA ALA A 90 -2.35 -4.30 7.75
C ALA A 90 -2.50 -4.43 9.27
N ARG A 91 -2.84 -5.63 9.74
CA ARG A 91 -3.01 -5.92 11.17
C ARG A 91 -1.73 -5.72 11.97
N HIS A 92 -0.59 -6.19 11.45
CA HIS A 92 0.72 -6.02 12.08
C HIS A 92 1.04 -4.55 12.35
N PHE A 93 0.73 -3.67 11.40
CA PHE A 93 0.98 -2.24 11.52
C PHE A 93 -0.19 -1.43 12.11
N GLY A 94 -1.22 -2.09 12.64
CA GLY A 94 -2.38 -1.43 13.26
C GLY A 94 -3.25 -0.64 12.28
N SER A 95 -3.18 -0.96 11.00
CA SER A 95 -4.03 -0.43 9.94
C SER A 95 -5.36 -1.20 9.98
N ARG A 96 -6.49 -0.52 10.21
CA ARG A 96 -7.81 -1.15 10.36
C ARG A 96 -8.85 -0.42 9.54
N ASN A 97 -9.83 -1.15 9.01
CA ASN A 97 -11.01 -0.60 8.32
C ASN A 97 -10.66 0.32 7.14
N GLY A 98 -9.68 -0.06 6.32
CA GLY A 98 -9.22 0.76 5.19
C GLY A 98 -8.43 2.01 5.56
N ILE A 99 -8.21 2.28 6.87
CA ILE A 99 -7.43 3.44 7.32
C ILE A 99 -5.96 3.04 7.39
N SER A 100 -5.15 3.66 6.55
CA SER A 100 -3.71 3.44 6.50
C SER A 100 -3.00 4.02 7.73
N SER A 101 -2.00 3.30 8.26
CA SER A 101 -1.19 3.76 9.40
C SER A 101 0.15 4.33 8.96
N ARG A 102 0.69 5.29 9.72
CA ARG A 102 2.04 5.84 9.48
C ARG A 102 3.12 4.76 9.51
N ARG A 103 2.98 3.76 10.39
CA ARG A 103 3.95 2.66 10.50
C ARG A 103 3.96 1.80 9.24
N LEU A 104 2.79 1.50 8.68
CA LEU A 104 2.65 0.76 7.43
C LEU A 104 3.27 1.52 6.26
N ILE A 105 3.00 2.82 6.13
CA ILE A 105 3.61 3.67 5.10
C ILE A 105 5.14 3.75 5.28
N THR A 106 5.62 3.81 6.52
CA THR A 106 7.06 3.84 6.81
C THR A 106 7.73 2.52 6.42
N PHE A 107 7.06 1.39 6.67
CA PHE A 107 7.51 0.08 6.20
C PHE A 107 7.60 0.04 4.67
N ILE A 108 6.56 0.49 3.97
CA ILE A 108 6.52 0.53 2.49
C ILE A 108 7.60 1.42 1.91
N ALA A 109 7.99 2.49 2.62
CA ALA A 109 9.06 3.36 2.16
C ALA A 109 10.43 2.67 2.12
N ARG A 110 10.65 1.67 2.98
CA ARG A 110 11.94 0.99 3.18
C ARG A 110 11.73 -0.48 3.59
N PRO A 111 11.08 -1.31 2.76
CA PRO A 111 10.65 -2.64 3.16
C PRO A 111 11.85 -3.49 3.57
N PHE A 112 12.94 -3.45 2.79
CA PHE A 112 14.16 -4.24 3.02
C PHE A 112 14.79 -4.07 4.42
N HIS A 113 14.59 -2.94 5.10
CA HIS A 113 15.16 -2.70 6.42
C HIS A 113 14.43 -3.47 7.54
N GLN A 114 13.15 -3.78 7.33
CA GLN A 114 12.29 -4.42 8.33
C GLN A 114 11.72 -5.75 7.86
N LEU A 115 11.93 -6.11 6.59
CA LEU A 115 11.27 -7.23 5.93
C LEU A 115 11.48 -8.56 6.65
N ASN A 116 12.73 -8.89 7.00
CA ASN A 116 13.05 -10.14 7.68
C ASN A 116 12.39 -10.22 9.07
N TYR A 117 12.38 -9.10 9.80
CA TYR A 117 11.71 -9.00 11.10
C TYR A 117 10.19 -9.18 10.95
N VAL A 118 9.58 -8.52 9.96
CA VAL A 118 8.14 -8.65 9.68
C VAL A 118 7.78 -10.08 9.27
N ILE A 119 8.58 -10.71 8.41
CA ILE A 119 8.41 -12.10 8.00
C ILE A 119 8.41 -13.02 9.23
N ALA A 120 9.43 -12.93 10.08
CA ALA A 120 9.54 -13.75 11.29
C ALA A 120 8.37 -13.53 12.26
N ARG A 121 7.93 -12.28 12.42
CA ARG A 121 6.78 -11.94 13.27
C ARG A 121 5.47 -12.50 12.74
N LEU A 122 5.21 -12.34 11.44
CA LEU A 122 3.97 -12.81 10.82
C LEU A 122 3.91 -14.34 10.75
N TYR A 123 5.04 -15.01 10.49
CA TYR A 123 5.11 -16.47 10.43
C TYR A 123 4.76 -17.15 11.76
N ASN A 124 4.92 -16.45 12.89
CA ASN A 124 4.51 -16.99 14.18
C ASN A 124 3.00 -17.04 14.40
N SER A 125 2.19 -16.44 13.50
CA SER A 125 0.74 -16.54 13.56
C SER A 125 0.27 -17.96 13.17
N PRO A 126 -0.67 -18.57 13.92
CA PRO A 126 -1.18 -19.92 13.62
C PRO A 126 -1.65 -20.09 12.17
N ILE A 127 -2.44 -19.14 11.68
CA ILE A 127 -2.95 -19.15 10.29
C ILE A 127 -1.85 -19.17 9.22
N VAL A 128 -0.67 -18.62 9.51
CA VAL A 128 0.45 -18.62 8.57
C VAL A 128 1.13 -19.98 8.56
N LYS A 129 1.30 -20.61 9.73
CA LYS A 129 1.86 -21.96 9.83
C LYS A 129 0.94 -23.03 9.23
N GLU A 130 -0.37 -22.81 9.27
CA GLU A 130 -1.36 -23.68 8.60
C GLU A 130 -1.35 -23.52 7.08
N THR A 131 -0.98 -22.34 6.57
CA THR A 131 -1.07 -22.02 5.13
C THR A 131 0.26 -22.21 4.38
N TRP A 132 1.40 -21.99 5.05
CA TRP A 132 2.75 -22.12 4.48
C TRP A 132 3.58 -23.10 5.28
N THR A 133 4.27 -23.99 4.57
CA THR A 133 5.02 -25.11 5.17
C THR A 133 6.30 -24.67 5.87
N SER A 134 6.86 -23.53 5.47
CA SER A 134 8.11 -23.01 6.04
C SER A 134 8.16 -21.48 6.06
N LEU A 135 9.04 -20.95 6.93
CA LEU A 135 9.35 -19.51 7.00
C LEU A 135 9.86 -18.97 5.66
N GLU A 136 10.66 -19.79 4.97
CA GLU A 136 11.24 -19.45 3.67
C GLU A 136 10.16 -19.31 2.59
N GLU A 137 9.24 -20.28 2.53
CA GLU A 137 8.12 -20.26 1.57
C GLU A 137 7.25 -19.02 1.78
N PHE A 138 6.85 -18.75 3.04
CA PHE A 138 6.10 -17.56 3.39
C PHE A 138 6.85 -16.27 3.05
N GLY A 139 8.15 -16.21 3.36
CA GLY A 139 9.00 -15.07 3.06
C GLY A 139 9.10 -14.78 1.57
N LYS A 140 9.16 -15.83 0.74
CA LYS A 140 9.14 -15.71 -0.73
C LYS A 140 7.78 -15.22 -1.23
N SER A 141 6.68 -15.77 -0.73
CA SER A 141 5.33 -15.28 -1.08
C SER A 141 5.14 -13.81 -0.72
N LEU A 142 5.55 -13.39 0.48
CA LEU A 142 5.43 -12.01 0.92
C LEU A 142 6.25 -11.07 0.02
N LYS A 143 7.50 -11.42 -0.30
CA LYS A 143 8.34 -10.65 -1.24
C LYS A 143 7.69 -10.50 -2.61
N ASN A 144 7.11 -11.59 -3.14
CA ASN A 144 6.43 -11.58 -4.43
C ASN A 144 5.21 -10.66 -4.43
N VAL A 145 4.41 -10.68 -3.35
CA VAL A 145 3.26 -9.77 -3.20
C VAL A 145 3.71 -8.30 -3.20
N LEU A 146 4.74 -7.96 -2.41
CA LEU A 146 5.26 -6.59 -2.37
C LEU A 146 5.82 -6.14 -3.74
N ALA A 147 6.58 -7.02 -4.42
CA ALA A 147 7.12 -6.73 -5.74
C ALA A 147 6.03 -6.58 -6.81
N CYS A 148 4.95 -7.38 -6.72
CA CYS A 148 3.80 -7.27 -7.60
C CYS A 148 3.09 -5.93 -7.42
N ILE A 149 2.83 -5.53 -6.17
CA ILE A 149 2.21 -4.23 -5.86
C ILE A 149 3.11 -3.08 -6.30
N GLU A 150 4.42 -3.18 -6.08
CA GLU A 150 5.38 -2.18 -6.54
C GLU A 150 5.38 -2.08 -8.07
N SER A 151 5.50 -3.20 -8.80
CA SER A 151 5.43 -3.20 -10.26
C SER A 151 4.15 -2.55 -10.77
N ARG A 152 3.00 -2.85 -10.16
CA ARG A 152 1.72 -2.27 -10.58
C ARG A 152 1.61 -0.80 -10.27
N THR A 153 1.94 -0.40 -9.04
CA THR A 153 1.88 1.00 -8.61
C THR A 153 2.87 1.88 -9.39
N PHE A 154 4.04 1.35 -9.77
CA PHE A 154 5.12 2.12 -10.40
C PHE A 154 5.22 2.00 -11.92
N LYS A 155 5.03 0.80 -12.48
CA LYS A 155 5.32 0.50 -13.90
C LYS A 155 4.07 0.42 -14.75
N GLU A 156 3.02 -0.21 -14.26
CA GLU A 156 1.82 -0.51 -15.06
C GLU A 156 0.68 0.49 -14.85
N GLU A 157 0.59 1.12 -13.67
CA GLU A 157 -0.53 2.00 -13.31
C GLU A 157 -0.20 3.45 -12.89
N PRO A 158 0.86 4.14 -13.39
CA PRO A 158 0.87 5.60 -13.34
C PRO A 158 -0.44 6.20 -13.91
N MET A 159 -1.06 5.48 -14.86
CA MET A 159 -2.23 5.85 -15.66
C MET A 159 -3.59 5.79 -14.92
N LEU A 160 -3.74 5.03 -13.83
CA LEU A 160 -5.01 4.99 -13.08
C LEU A 160 -5.30 6.30 -12.33
N PHE A 161 -4.28 7.11 -12.07
CA PHE A 161 -4.43 8.46 -11.53
C PHE A 161 -4.63 9.52 -12.62
N LEU A 162 -4.49 9.15 -13.90
CA LEU A 162 -4.39 10.07 -15.03
C LEU A 162 -5.61 10.04 -15.96
N HIS A 163 -6.36 8.93 -15.97
CA HIS A 163 -7.47 8.71 -16.93
C HIS A 163 -8.77 8.15 -16.33
N ALA A 164 -8.81 7.83 -15.03
CA ALA A 164 -10.06 7.45 -14.35
C ALA A 164 -10.92 8.67 -14.01
#